data_AF-A0A5J6JRE2-F1
#
_entry.id   AF-A0A5J6JRE2-F1
#
_cell.length_a   1.000
_cell.length_b   1.000
_cell.length_c   1.000
_cell.angle_alpha   90.00
_cell.angle_beta   90.00
_cell.angle_gamma   90.00
#
_symmetry.space_group_name_H-M   'P 1'
#
loop_
_entity.id
_entity.type
_entity.pdbx_description
1 polymer ?
#
loop_
_entity_poly.entity_id
_entity_poly.type
_entity_poly.pdbx_seq_one_letter_code
_entity_poly.pdbx_strand_id
1 'polypeptide(L)'
;MQPVLEISASDDCELWPVGEHESYGYLVLNGGLTPAEVGTAVMQIADCNDFEPQEEHESCPTDPLGAFLHGLLTVPDPFAAGGFRARDNATDTVFVEPGCCNGLETWRDWLEVLDGTGCAYFGHDPSSVPERVNDVVRFTFDAHGVDGSPVIELPVEQVRRLVAETQQDLQDFLSLAEPWAEHHLPAHAAAVTTALARALDLAPTP
;
A
#
# COMPACT_ATOMS: atom_id res chain seq x y z
N MET A 1 12.53 1.60 -6.32
CA MET A 1 11.08 1.75 -6.11
C MET A 1 10.70 0.72 -5.08
N GLN A 2 9.80 1.05 -4.16
CA GLN A 2 9.43 0.18 -3.04
C GLN A 2 7.93 0.36 -2.77
N PRO A 3 7.19 -0.72 -2.45
CA PRO A 3 5.81 -0.58 -2.02
C PRO A 3 5.83 -0.18 -0.55
N VAL A 4 5.21 0.94 -0.23
CA VAL A 4 5.16 1.45 1.13
C VAL A 4 3.72 1.54 1.60
N LEU A 5 3.49 1.07 2.82
CA LEU A 5 2.25 1.27 3.57
C LEU A 5 2.47 2.45 4.52
N GLU A 6 1.51 3.38 4.55
CA GLU A 6 1.46 4.43 5.55
C GLU A 6 1.21 3.80 6.92
N ILE A 7 2.03 4.18 7.89
CA ILE A 7 1.87 3.77 9.28
C ILE A 7 1.74 5.02 10.14
N SER A 8 0.76 5.02 11.03
CA SER A 8 0.56 6.08 12.02
C SER A 8 0.69 5.50 13.42
N ALA A 9 1.10 6.29 14.42
CA ALA A 9 1.07 5.86 15.82
C ALA A 9 -0.37 5.50 16.21
N SER A 10 -0.67 4.20 16.26
CA SER A 10 -1.89 3.68 16.84
C SER A 10 -1.68 3.47 18.34
N ASP A 11 -2.77 3.51 19.10
CA ASP A 11 -2.75 3.01 20.47
C ASP A 11 -2.37 1.53 20.46
N ASP A 12 -1.60 1.09 21.46
CA ASP A 12 -1.01 -0.26 21.56
C ASP A 12 -2.03 -1.36 21.14
N CYS A 13 -1.75 -2.07 20.05
CA CYS A 13 -2.60 -3.18 19.60
C CYS A 13 -2.57 -4.31 20.63
N GLU A 14 -3.68 -4.53 21.33
CA GLU A 14 -3.79 -5.61 22.31
C GLU A 14 -4.06 -6.98 21.64
N LEU A 15 -4.39 -7.01 20.34
CA LEU A 15 -4.78 -8.22 19.61
C LEU A 15 -3.58 -9.07 19.19
N TRP A 16 -2.46 -8.45 18.81
CA TRP A 16 -1.21 -9.12 18.46
C TRP A 16 -0.01 -8.17 18.59
N PRO A 17 1.23 -8.70 18.65
CA PRO A 17 2.42 -7.86 18.68
C PRO A 17 2.59 -7.04 17.40
N VAL A 18 2.86 -5.75 17.56
CA VAL A 18 3.18 -4.81 16.48
C VAL A 18 4.59 -4.25 16.67
N GLY A 19 5.27 -3.88 15.59
CA GLY A 19 6.59 -3.22 15.65
C GLY A 19 6.50 -1.79 16.18
N GLU A 20 7.58 -1.29 16.79
CA GLU A 20 7.69 0.12 17.18
C GLU A 20 7.80 1.02 15.93
N HIS A 21 7.05 2.11 15.89
CA HIS A 21 7.12 3.11 14.82
C HIS A 21 6.89 4.53 15.33
N GLU A 22 7.35 5.52 14.55
CA GLU A 22 7.12 6.94 14.83
C GLU A 22 5.64 7.33 14.66
N SER A 23 5.31 8.60 14.94
CA SER A 23 3.94 9.14 14.84
C SER A 23 3.34 9.02 13.45
N TYR A 24 4.17 9.09 12.41
CA TYR A 24 3.80 8.84 11.02
C TYR A 24 5.04 8.39 10.25
N GLY A 25 4.90 7.42 9.35
CA GLY A 25 5.98 6.96 8.50
C GLY A 25 5.53 5.96 7.45
N TYR A 26 6.50 5.25 6.88
CA TYR A 26 6.28 4.24 5.87
C TYR A 26 6.88 2.91 6.27
N LEU A 27 6.08 1.85 6.18
CA LEU A 27 6.55 0.47 6.25
C LEU A 27 6.71 -0.07 4.83
N VAL A 28 7.90 -0.56 4.48
CA VAL A 28 8.13 -1.17 3.17
C VAL A 28 7.60 -2.60 3.17
N LEU A 29 6.64 -2.91 2.30
CA LEU A 29 6.03 -4.24 2.23
C LEU A 29 6.85 -5.18 1.32
N ASN A 30 7.74 -5.99 1.92
CA ASN A 30 8.54 -6.97 1.18
C ASN A 30 8.72 -8.28 1.96
N GLY A 31 9.41 -9.25 1.36
CA GLY A 31 9.71 -10.55 1.99
C GLY A 31 10.73 -10.53 3.14
N GLY A 32 11.23 -9.37 3.53
CA GLY A 32 12.17 -9.18 4.64
C GLY A 32 11.53 -8.79 5.96
N LEU A 33 10.21 -8.63 6.01
CA LEU A 33 9.49 -8.19 7.20
C LEU A 33 9.52 -9.23 8.33
N THR A 34 9.67 -8.74 9.55
CA THR A 34 9.53 -9.54 10.76
C THR A 34 8.05 -9.83 11.07
N PRO A 35 7.74 -10.86 11.89
CA PRO A 35 6.35 -11.15 12.27
C PRO A 35 5.63 -9.97 12.93
N ALA A 36 6.35 -9.14 13.69
CA ALA A 36 5.76 -7.95 14.33
C ALA A 36 5.42 -6.86 13.30
N GLU A 37 6.28 -6.65 12.29
CA GLU A 37 6.00 -5.70 11.22
C GLU A 37 4.88 -6.19 10.29
N VAL A 38 4.77 -7.50 10.05
CA VAL A 38 3.59 -8.07 9.37
C VAL A 38 2.32 -7.77 10.18
N GLY A 39 2.37 -7.94 11.51
CA GLY A 39 1.27 -7.56 12.40
C GLY A 39 0.93 -6.07 12.33
N THR A 40 1.93 -5.19 12.26
CA THR A 40 1.73 -3.75 12.04
C THR A 40 1.03 -3.49 10.71
N ALA A 41 1.44 -4.15 9.62
CA ALA A 41 0.82 -3.97 8.31
C ALA A 41 -0.65 -4.39 8.31
N VAL A 42 -0.96 -5.56 8.90
CA VAL A 42 -2.34 -6.05 9.00
C VAL A 42 -3.21 -5.11 9.85
N MET A 43 -2.68 -4.62 10.96
CA MET A 43 -3.38 -3.65 11.82
C MET A 43 -3.69 -2.37 11.05
N GLN A 44 -2.69 -1.73 10.43
CA GLN A 44 -2.88 -0.46 9.72
C GLN A 44 -3.85 -0.60 8.54
N ILE A 45 -3.79 -1.71 7.78
CA ILE A 45 -4.74 -1.96 6.70
C ILE A 45 -6.15 -2.19 7.25
N ALA A 46 -6.30 -2.93 8.36
CA ALA A 46 -7.61 -3.12 8.97
C ALA A 46 -8.20 -1.80 9.49
N ASP A 47 -7.41 -1.02 10.22
CA ASP A 47 -7.79 0.31 10.73
C ASP A 47 -8.19 1.27 9.61
N CYS A 48 -7.46 1.29 8.49
CA CYS A 48 -7.81 2.12 7.33
C CYS A 48 -9.16 1.76 6.71
N ASN A 49 -9.67 0.55 6.95
CA ASN A 49 -10.94 0.06 6.44
C ASN A 49 -12.04 0.02 7.50
N ASP A 50 -11.77 0.44 8.74
CA ASP A 50 -12.76 0.53 9.80
C ASP A 50 -13.67 1.74 9.60
N PHE A 51 -14.64 1.60 8.70
CA PHE A 51 -15.68 2.58 8.45
C PHE A 51 -16.98 2.16 9.14
N GLU A 52 -17.69 3.12 9.75
CA GLU A 52 -19.03 2.85 10.27
C GLU A 52 -19.94 2.39 9.12
N PRO A 53 -20.69 1.27 9.29
CA PRO A 53 -21.55 0.76 8.24
C PRO A 53 -22.60 1.80 7.84
N GLN A 54 -22.66 2.13 6.54
CA GLN A 54 -23.58 3.15 6.00
C GLN A 54 -25.07 2.76 6.11
N GLU A 55 -25.39 1.48 6.36
CA GLU A 55 -26.77 1.02 6.55
C GLU A 55 -26.91 0.10 7.78
N GLU A 56 -28.01 0.26 8.52
CA GLU A 56 -28.37 -0.46 9.78
C GLU A 56 -28.52 -2.00 9.65
N HIS A 57 -28.10 -2.63 8.54
CA HIS A 57 -28.49 -4.00 8.20
C HIS A 57 -27.42 -5.07 8.43
N GLU A 58 -26.17 -4.71 8.69
CA GLU A 58 -25.14 -5.69 9.08
C GLU A 58 -24.79 -5.49 10.55
N SER A 59 -25.17 -6.47 11.37
CA SER A 59 -24.81 -6.45 12.80
C SER A 59 -23.30 -6.58 12.92
N CYS A 60 -22.63 -5.48 13.26
CA CYS A 60 -21.19 -5.49 13.53
C CYS A 60 -20.88 -6.59 14.58
N PRO A 61 -19.80 -7.37 14.40
CA PRO A 61 -19.41 -8.36 15.38
C PRO A 61 -19.24 -7.72 16.76
N THR A 62 -19.68 -8.43 17.81
CA THR A 62 -19.57 -7.92 19.18
C THR A 62 -18.25 -8.30 19.85
N ASP A 63 -17.50 -9.23 19.28
CA ASP A 63 -16.17 -9.58 19.79
C ASP A 63 -15.11 -8.61 19.25
N PRO A 64 -14.11 -8.21 20.07
CA PRO A 64 -13.15 -7.17 19.67
C PRO A 64 -12.38 -7.49 18.39
N LEU A 65 -12.01 -8.75 18.16
CA LEU A 65 -11.26 -9.16 16.98
C LEU A 65 -12.13 -9.11 15.72
N GLY A 66 -13.35 -9.63 15.80
CA GLY A 66 -14.31 -9.59 14.71
C GLY A 66 -14.69 -8.15 14.34
N ALA A 67 -14.87 -7.27 15.33
CA ALA A 67 -15.14 -5.85 15.11
C ALA A 67 -13.96 -5.18 14.38
N PHE A 68 -12.74 -5.39 14.87
CA PHE A 68 -11.52 -4.84 14.28
C PHE A 68 -11.29 -5.28 12.83
N LEU A 69 -11.54 -6.56 12.52
CA LEU A 69 -11.37 -7.08 11.16
C LEU A 69 -12.58 -6.84 10.25
N HIS A 70 -13.69 -6.30 10.77
CA HIS A 70 -14.96 -6.27 10.06
C HIS A 70 -14.83 -5.57 8.71
N GLY A 71 -14.36 -4.32 8.72
CA GLY A 71 -14.20 -3.52 7.51
C GLY A 71 -13.30 -4.17 6.45
N LEU A 72 -12.12 -4.65 6.86
CA LEU A 72 -11.20 -5.36 5.97
C LEU A 72 -11.84 -6.59 5.30
N LEU A 73 -12.67 -7.33 6.04
CA LEU A 73 -13.27 -8.57 5.55
C LEU A 73 -14.52 -8.34 4.69
N THR A 74 -15.30 -7.29 4.96
CA THR A 74 -16.59 -7.04 4.31
C THR A 74 -16.54 -6.02 3.17
N VAL A 75 -15.62 -5.06 3.20
CA VAL A 75 -15.45 -4.10 2.12
C VAL A 75 -14.99 -4.83 0.86
N PRO A 76 -15.66 -4.65 -0.30
CA PRO A 76 -15.32 -5.35 -1.53
C PRO A 76 -13.95 -4.92 -2.08
N ASP A 77 -13.65 -3.62 -2.00
CA ASP A 77 -12.44 -2.99 -2.49
C ASP A 77 -11.70 -2.33 -1.30
N PRO A 78 -11.01 -3.12 -0.46
CA PRO A 78 -10.33 -2.60 0.72
C PRO A 78 -9.17 -1.70 0.32
N PHE A 79 -9.00 -0.61 1.06
CA PHE A 79 -8.00 0.42 0.84
C PHE A 79 -6.73 0.16 1.65
N ALA A 80 -5.55 0.27 1.03
CA ALA A 80 -4.28 0.18 1.73
C ALA A 80 -3.49 1.49 1.55
N ALA A 81 -3.64 2.42 2.50
CA ALA A 81 -3.00 3.74 2.45
C ALA A 81 -1.49 3.64 2.19
N GLY A 82 -1.01 4.30 1.15
CA GLY A 82 0.37 4.18 0.68
C GLY A 82 0.45 4.05 -0.84
N GLY A 83 1.50 3.38 -1.33
CA GLY A 83 1.73 3.26 -2.76
C GLY A 83 3.17 2.93 -3.11
N PHE A 84 3.54 3.10 -4.37
CA PHE A 84 4.91 2.89 -4.81
C PHE A 84 5.72 4.17 -4.63
N ARG A 85 6.74 4.09 -3.77
CA ARG A 85 7.67 5.20 -3.53
C ARG A 85 8.91 5.05 -4.41
N ALA A 86 9.29 6.12 -5.09
CA ALA A 86 10.50 6.20 -5.88
C ALA A 86 11.49 7.19 -5.26
N ARG A 87 12.66 6.68 -4.89
CA ARG A 87 13.77 7.44 -4.33
C ARG A 87 15.06 7.08 -5.05
N ASP A 88 15.91 8.06 -5.27
CA ASP A 88 17.30 7.82 -5.63
C ASP A 88 18.11 7.49 -4.38
N ASN A 89 18.62 6.26 -4.32
CA ASN A 89 19.40 5.79 -3.17
C ASN A 89 20.77 6.46 -3.03
N ALA A 90 21.31 7.06 -4.10
CA ALA A 90 22.62 7.73 -4.03
C ALA A 90 22.52 9.13 -3.43
N THR A 91 21.44 9.86 -3.75
CA THR A 91 21.23 11.25 -3.30
C THR A 91 20.18 11.38 -2.21
N ASP A 92 19.49 10.28 -1.89
CA ASP A 92 18.39 10.23 -0.93
C ASP A 92 17.13 11.00 -1.38
N THR A 93 17.13 11.51 -2.61
CA THR A 93 16.06 12.35 -3.18
C THR A 93 14.83 11.52 -3.51
N VAL A 94 13.65 11.97 -3.05
CA VAL A 94 12.35 11.37 -3.38
C VAL A 94 11.79 12.02 -4.64
N PHE A 95 11.31 11.20 -5.57
CA PHE A 95 10.72 11.63 -6.84
C PHE A 95 9.26 11.20 -6.99
N VAL A 96 8.84 10.17 -6.25
CA VAL A 96 7.45 9.77 -6.11
C VAL A 96 7.23 9.36 -4.67
N GLU A 97 6.23 9.95 -4.05
CA GLU A 97 5.75 9.60 -2.72
C GLU A 97 4.25 9.35 -2.81
N PRO A 98 3.69 8.41 -2.03
CA PRO A 98 2.25 8.25 -1.98
C PRO A 98 1.57 9.56 -1.59
N GLY A 99 0.68 10.05 -2.45
CA GLY A 99 -0.24 11.11 -2.07
C GLY A 99 -1.48 10.51 -1.41
N CYS A 100 -2.20 11.30 -0.63
CA CYS A 100 -3.47 10.87 -0.07
C CYS A 100 -4.53 10.66 -1.16
N CYS A 101 -5.53 9.82 -0.85
CA CYS A 101 -6.52 9.28 -1.80
C CYS A 101 -5.93 8.35 -2.88
N ASN A 102 -4.71 7.87 -2.68
CA ASN A 102 -4.16 6.77 -3.44
C ASN A 102 -3.62 5.72 -2.48
N GLY A 103 -3.66 4.45 -2.89
CA GLY A 103 -3.26 3.33 -2.06
C GLY A 103 -2.41 2.33 -2.81
N LEU A 104 -1.99 1.28 -2.11
CA LEU A 104 -1.26 0.17 -2.73
C LEU A 104 -2.13 -0.60 -3.72
N GLU A 105 -3.45 -0.61 -3.57
CA GLU A 105 -4.38 -1.26 -4.51
C GLU A 105 -4.34 -0.66 -5.91
N THR A 106 -3.89 0.58 -6.08
CA THR A 106 -3.85 1.26 -7.38
C THR A 106 -2.52 1.09 -8.11
N TRP A 107 -1.62 0.21 -7.66
CA TRP A 107 -0.30 0.07 -8.29
C TRP A 107 -0.36 -0.25 -9.80
N ARG A 108 -1.47 -0.79 -10.31
CA ARG A 108 -1.68 -0.97 -11.75
C ARG A 108 -1.75 0.34 -12.54
N ASP A 109 -1.94 1.48 -11.91
CA ASP A 109 -1.89 2.79 -12.55
C ASP A 109 -0.50 3.08 -13.16
N TRP A 110 0.55 2.43 -12.65
CA TRP A 110 1.86 2.42 -13.31
C TRP A 110 1.82 1.79 -14.71
N LEU A 111 0.95 0.81 -14.94
CA LEU A 111 0.75 0.21 -16.26
C LEU A 111 0.02 1.18 -17.20
N GLU A 112 -0.86 2.05 -16.70
CA GLU A 112 -1.46 3.11 -17.52
C GLU A 112 -0.43 4.16 -17.95
N VAL A 113 0.52 4.49 -17.06
CA VAL A 113 1.67 5.34 -17.41
C VAL A 113 2.57 4.65 -18.45
N LEU A 114 2.84 3.36 -18.30
CA LEU A 114 3.78 2.64 -19.15
C LEU A 114 3.19 2.24 -20.51
N ASP A 115 1.98 1.71 -20.53
CA ASP A 115 1.35 1.04 -21.68
C ASP A 115 0.04 1.70 -22.15
N GLY A 116 -0.56 2.55 -21.31
CA GLY A 116 -1.85 3.19 -21.56
C GLY A 116 -1.72 4.62 -22.10
N THR A 117 -2.42 5.54 -21.42
CA THR A 117 -2.50 6.96 -21.81
C THR A 117 -1.19 7.73 -21.63
N GLY A 118 -0.25 7.18 -20.87
CA GLY A 118 0.99 7.84 -20.50
C GLY A 118 0.92 8.67 -19.22
N CYS A 119 -0.22 8.68 -18.51
CA CYS A 119 -0.35 9.32 -17.20
C CYS A 119 -1.41 8.63 -16.34
N ALA A 120 -1.28 8.76 -15.02
CA ALA A 120 -2.28 8.30 -14.06
C ALA A 120 -2.29 9.22 -12.82
N TYR A 121 -3.24 9.01 -11.92
CA TYR A 121 -3.36 9.76 -10.67
C TYR A 121 -2.59 9.06 -9.56
N PHE A 122 -1.72 9.77 -8.84
CA PHE A 122 -0.89 9.19 -7.77
C PHE A 122 -1.18 9.80 -6.39
N GLY A 123 -2.39 10.34 -6.21
CA GLY A 123 -2.80 11.00 -4.98
C GLY A 123 -2.58 12.52 -5.02
N HIS A 124 -2.92 13.16 -3.90
CA HIS A 124 -2.64 14.59 -3.67
C HIS A 124 -1.66 14.76 -2.50
N ASP A 125 -0.98 15.90 -2.47
CA ASP A 125 -0.14 16.37 -1.36
C ASP A 125 0.82 15.29 -0.77
N PRO A 126 1.90 14.91 -1.49
CA PRO A 126 2.40 15.56 -2.70
C PRO A 126 1.67 15.10 -3.96
N SER A 127 1.49 16.01 -4.91
CA SER A 127 0.91 15.68 -6.22
C SER A 127 1.99 15.13 -7.15
N SER A 128 2.50 13.93 -6.84
CA SER A 128 3.49 13.24 -7.65
C SER A 128 2.93 12.90 -9.04
N VAL A 129 3.70 13.21 -10.09
CA VAL A 129 3.29 12.98 -11.48
C VAL A 129 4.38 12.20 -12.23
N PRO A 130 4.24 10.86 -12.28
CA PRO A 130 4.82 10.02 -13.31
C PRO A 130 4.08 10.21 -14.64
N GLU A 131 4.78 10.68 -15.66
CA GLU A 131 4.24 10.84 -17.02
C GLU A 131 5.20 10.24 -18.06
N ARG A 132 4.66 9.54 -19.05
CA ARG A 132 5.43 9.01 -20.16
C ARG A 132 5.62 10.08 -21.23
N VAL A 133 6.88 10.38 -21.52
CA VAL A 133 7.29 11.29 -22.59
C VAL A 133 8.15 10.49 -23.57
N ASN A 134 7.53 10.02 -24.66
CA ASN A 134 8.16 9.13 -25.65
C ASN A 134 8.65 7.80 -25.04
N ASP A 135 9.97 7.61 -24.94
CA ASP A 135 10.68 6.42 -24.45
C ASP A 135 11.19 6.56 -23.01
N VAL A 136 10.90 7.69 -22.36
CA VAL A 136 11.19 7.93 -20.95
C VAL A 136 9.91 8.15 -20.16
N VAL A 137 9.96 7.90 -18.86
CA VAL A 137 8.97 8.34 -17.89
C VAL A 137 9.62 9.40 -17.04
N ARG A 138 9.02 10.58 -17.00
CA ARG A 138 9.40 11.69 -16.13
C ARG A 138 8.64 11.55 -14.81
N PHE A 139 9.37 11.58 -13.70
CA PHE A 139 8.78 11.69 -12.37
C PHE A 139 8.96 13.11 -11.89
N THR A 140 7.86 13.77 -11.55
CA THR A 140 7.85 15.06 -10.85
C THR A 140 7.33 14.82 -9.45
N PHE A 141 8.11 15.14 -8.42
CA PHE A 141 7.75 14.86 -7.03
C PHE A 141 6.43 15.54 -6.61
N ASP A 142 6.27 16.81 -6.96
CA ASP A 142 5.05 17.57 -6.69
C ASP A 142 4.83 18.58 -7.81
N ALA A 143 3.84 18.33 -8.67
CA ALA A 143 3.49 19.21 -9.79
C ALA A 143 2.73 20.47 -9.36
N HIS A 144 2.21 20.52 -8.12
CA HIS A 144 1.52 21.68 -7.56
C HIS A 144 2.33 22.40 -6.48
N GLY A 145 3.52 21.89 -6.17
CA GLY A 145 4.46 22.47 -5.23
C GLY A 145 5.12 23.76 -5.72
N VAL A 146 6.04 24.27 -4.89
CA VAL A 146 6.83 25.46 -5.20
C VAL A 146 7.80 25.23 -6.38
N ASP A 147 8.19 26.31 -7.06
CA ASP A 147 9.18 26.26 -8.14
C ASP A 147 10.46 25.49 -7.71
N GLY A 148 10.85 24.47 -8.49
CA GLY A 148 12.03 23.65 -8.24
C GLY A 148 11.76 22.25 -7.66
N SER A 149 10.52 21.77 -7.73
CA SER A 149 10.15 20.38 -7.42
C SER A 149 11.11 19.37 -8.09
N PRO A 150 11.66 18.37 -7.35
CA PRO A 150 12.56 17.39 -7.92
C PRO A 150 11.97 16.65 -9.13
N VAL A 151 12.77 16.55 -10.19
CA VAL A 151 12.41 15.84 -11.42
C VAL A 151 13.52 14.87 -11.81
N ILE A 152 13.13 13.66 -12.23
CA ILE A 152 14.03 12.68 -12.87
C ILE A 152 13.35 12.07 -14.08
N GLU A 153 14.13 11.72 -15.10
CA GLU A 153 13.66 10.97 -16.26
C GLU A 153 14.35 9.60 -16.27
N LEU A 154 13.54 8.54 -16.38
CA LEU A 154 14.03 7.16 -16.45
C LEU A 154 13.53 6.50 -17.74
N PRO A 155 14.33 5.65 -18.41
CA PRO A 155 13.84 4.87 -19.54
C PRO A 155 12.61 4.04 -19.18
N VAL A 156 11.63 3.93 -20.08
CA VAL A 156 10.40 3.13 -19.88
C VAL A 156 10.71 1.70 -19.44
N GLU A 157 11.71 1.06 -20.05
CA GLU A 157 12.13 -0.30 -19.68
C GLU A 157 12.71 -0.39 -18.27
N GLN A 158 13.37 0.67 -17.80
CA GLN A 158 13.85 0.72 -16.42
C GLN A 158 12.68 0.85 -15.44
N VAL A 159 11.70 1.71 -15.73
CA VAL A 159 10.51 1.87 -14.88
C VAL A 159 9.68 0.60 -14.85
N ARG A 160 9.49 -0.07 -16.00
CA ARG A 160 8.80 -1.37 -16.07
C ARG A 160 9.43 -2.41 -15.16
N ARG A 161 10.76 -2.52 -15.17
CA ARG A 161 11.48 -3.42 -14.26
C ARG A 161 11.26 -3.04 -12.79
N LEU A 162 11.36 -1.76 -12.46
CA LEU A 162 11.12 -1.28 -11.09
C LEU A 162 9.70 -1.63 -10.61
N VAL A 163 8.68 -1.43 -11.45
CA VAL A 163 7.29 -1.78 -11.14
C VAL A 163 7.14 -3.29 -10.92
N ALA A 164 7.74 -4.12 -11.79
CA ALA A 164 7.69 -5.57 -11.66
C ALA A 164 8.41 -6.08 -10.39
N GLU A 165 9.56 -5.51 -10.04
CA GLU A 165 10.27 -5.80 -8.79
C GLU A 165 9.42 -5.41 -7.57
N THR A 166 8.77 -4.25 -7.63
CA THR A 166 7.91 -3.74 -6.55
C THR A 166 6.63 -4.58 -6.40
N GLN A 167 6.06 -5.10 -7.49
CA GLN A 167 4.97 -6.06 -7.46
C GLN A 167 5.41 -7.39 -6.81
N GLN A 168 6.63 -7.86 -7.09
CA GLN A 168 7.18 -9.05 -6.45
C GLN A 168 7.34 -8.85 -4.95
N ASP A 169 7.80 -7.67 -4.50
CA ASP A 169 7.88 -7.34 -3.08
C ASP A 169 6.51 -7.48 -2.37
N LEU A 170 5.42 -7.01 -3.00
CA LEU A 170 4.07 -7.20 -2.47
C LEU A 170 3.64 -8.67 -2.38
N GLN A 171 3.99 -9.49 -3.38
CA GLN A 171 3.72 -10.93 -3.36
C GLN A 171 4.51 -11.65 -2.26
N ASP A 172 5.75 -11.24 -2.05
CA ASP A 172 6.61 -11.78 -1.01
C ASP A 172 6.08 -11.40 0.38
N PHE A 173 5.58 -10.16 0.56
CA PHE A 173 4.85 -9.77 1.77
C PHE A 173 3.61 -10.64 2.01
N LEU A 174 2.78 -10.85 0.98
CA LEU A 174 1.58 -11.69 1.11
C LEU A 174 1.93 -13.13 1.52
N SER A 175 3.07 -13.63 1.02
CA SER A 175 3.61 -14.95 1.40
C SER A 175 4.07 -15.02 2.86
N LEU A 176 4.42 -13.88 3.48
CA LEU A 176 4.69 -13.79 4.92
C LEU A 176 3.39 -13.64 5.74
N ALA A 177 2.40 -12.94 5.19
CA ALA A 177 1.13 -12.69 5.87
C ALA A 177 0.31 -13.98 6.09
N GLU A 178 0.36 -14.94 5.17
CA GLU A 178 -0.36 -16.21 5.29
C GLU A 178 0.04 -17.01 6.55
N PRO A 179 1.32 -17.42 6.76
CA PRO A 179 1.71 -18.15 7.97
C PRO A 179 1.59 -17.31 9.24
N TRP A 180 1.73 -15.97 9.14
CA TRP A 180 1.46 -15.08 10.25
C TRP A 180 -0.02 -15.15 10.68
N ALA A 181 -0.94 -15.09 9.73
CA ALA A 181 -2.38 -15.15 10.00
C ALA A 181 -2.80 -16.51 10.53
N GLU A 182 -2.20 -17.61 10.07
CA GLU A 182 -2.42 -18.94 10.64
C GLU A 182 -2.02 -19.02 12.12
N HIS A 183 -0.92 -18.36 12.49
CA HIS A 183 -0.41 -18.37 13.85
C HIS A 183 -1.23 -17.48 14.80
N HIS A 184 -1.51 -16.24 14.37
CA HIS A 184 -2.12 -15.22 15.23
C HIS A 184 -3.65 -15.20 15.15
N LEU A 185 -4.22 -15.55 13.99
CA LEU A 185 -5.63 -15.42 13.67
C LEU A 185 -6.20 -16.72 13.06
N PRO A 186 -6.03 -17.90 13.67
CA PRO A 186 -6.30 -19.19 13.02
C PRO A 186 -7.73 -19.34 12.49
N ALA A 187 -8.72 -18.74 13.16
CA ALA A 187 -10.11 -18.76 12.72
C ALA A 187 -10.40 -17.85 11.50
N HIS A 188 -9.54 -16.88 11.23
CA HIS A 188 -9.71 -15.87 10.18
C HIS A 188 -8.58 -15.91 9.13
N ALA A 189 -7.60 -16.81 9.26
CA ALA A 189 -6.36 -16.79 8.48
C ALA A 189 -6.57 -16.70 6.97
N ALA A 190 -7.43 -17.57 6.42
CA ALA A 190 -7.76 -17.57 4.99
C ALA A 190 -8.50 -16.30 4.56
N ALA A 191 -9.41 -15.80 5.40
CA ALA A 191 -10.20 -14.61 5.10
C ALA A 191 -9.33 -13.35 5.11
N VAL A 192 -8.45 -13.19 6.12
CA VAL A 192 -7.50 -12.08 6.22
C VAL A 192 -6.52 -12.12 5.06
N THR A 193 -5.93 -13.28 4.74
CA THR A 193 -4.98 -13.41 3.61
C THR A 193 -5.64 -13.05 2.29
N THR A 194 -6.89 -13.49 2.08
CA THR A 194 -7.67 -13.12 0.87
C THR A 194 -7.96 -11.62 0.85
N ALA A 195 -8.31 -11.02 1.98
CA ALA A 195 -8.60 -9.59 2.06
C ALA A 195 -7.34 -8.73 1.79
N LEU A 196 -6.19 -9.13 2.33
CA LEU A 196 -4.90 -8.49 2.04
C LEU A 196 -4.54 -8.61 0.55
N ALA A 197 -4.76 -9.77 -0.07
CA ALA A 197 -4.54 -9.93 -1.49
C ALA A 197 -5.43 -8.98 -2.32
N ARG A 198 -6.66 -8.70 -1.90
CA ARG A 198 -7.53 -7.69 -2.54
C ARG A 198 -7.00 -6.27 -2.31
N ALA A 199 -6.62 -5.94 -1.08
CA ALA A 199 -6.11 -4.61 -0.71
C ALA A 199 -4.78 -4.25 -1.40
N LEU A 200 -4.07 -5.24 -1.93
CA LEU A 200 -2.84 -5.06 -2.71
C LEU A 200 -3.05 -5.31 -4.21
N ASP A 201 -4.31 -5.51 -4.62
CA ASP A 201 -4.70 -5.88 -5.98
C ASP A 201 -3.86 -7.06 -6.53
N LEU A 202 -3.53 -8.03 -5.68
CA LEU A 202 -2.82 -9.28 -6.05
C LEU A 202 -3.79 -10.45 -6.24
N ALA A 203 -5.04 -10.29 -5.85
CA ALA A 203 -6.07 -11.28 -6.10
C ALA A 203 -6.28 -11.49 -7.61
N PRO A 204 -6.56 -12.72 -8.08
CA PRO A 204 -6.99 -12.93 -9.46
C PRO A 204 -8.22 -12.08 -9.72
N THR A 205 -8.17 -11.25 -10.77
CA THR A 205 -9.36 -10.52 -11.22
C THR A 205 -10.43 -11.55 -11.61
N PRO A 206 -11.66 -11.46 -11.05
CA PRO A 206 -12.72 -12.43 -11.32
C PRO A 206 -13.17 -12.47 -12.79
#